data_AF-A0A7J7IUL8-F1
#
_entry.id   AF-A0A7J7IUL8-F1
#
_cell.length_a   1.000
_cell.length_b   1.000
_cell.length_c   1.000
_cell.angle_alpha   90.00
_cell.angle_beta   90.00
_cell.angle_gamma   90.00
#
_symmetry.space_group_name_H-M   'P 1'
#
loop_
_entity.id
_entity.type
_entity.pdbx_description
1 polymer ?
#
loop_
_entity_poly.entity_id
_entity_poly.type
_entity_poly.pdbx_seq_one_letter_code
_entity_poly.pdbx_strand_id
1 'polypeptide(L)'
;MLLMDYAVVLHSETIYYVYIIIHKLQYYKLIEECITQIVLHKTGVDPDFRYTQRFQIDVDPLIGNIIEKTKEEGILGGVERRKLEEALTAKQESEAKLASLEMKVKEQEMELTDTKRKLSEGIGATISGAIARGPGVVSTSTCTPVIIIF
;
A
#
# COMPACT_ATOMS: atom_id res chain seq x y z
N MET A 1 -25.86 -8.20 6.65
CA MET A 1 -26.85 -7.30 6.04
C MET A 1 -26.64 -5.87 6.55
N LEU A 2 -26.89 -5.59 7.83
CA LEU A 2 -26.68 -4.27 8.46
C LEU A 2 -25.34 -3.55 8.17
N LEU A 3 -24.23 -4.28 8.14
CA LEU A 3 -22.89 -3.71 7.86
C LEU A 3 -22.73 -3.23 6.41
N MET A 4 -23.37 -3.92 5.47
CA MET A 4 -23.34 -3.54 4.04
C MET A 4 -24.26 -2.34 3.79
N ASP A 5 -25.42 -2.31 4.44
CA ASP A 5 -26.33 -1.15 4.38
C ASP A 5 -25.67 0.11 4.97
N TYR A 6 -24.94 -0.03 6.09
CA TYR A 6 -24.20 1.08 6.69
C TYR A 6 -23.03 1.56 5.80
N ALA A 7 -22.31 0.63 5.16
CA ALA A 7 -21.25 0.98 4.22
C ALA A 7 -21.78 1.74 2.99
N VAL A 8 -22.94 1.33 2.45
CA VAL A 8 -23.59 2.02 1.32
C VAL A 8 -24.05 3.43 1.73
N VAL A 9 -24.63 3.59 2.92
CA VAL A 9 -25.05 4.90 3.44
C VAL A 9 -23.85 5.82 3.66
N LEU A 10 -22.78 5.33 4.29
CA LEU A 10 -21.54 6.10 4.46
C LEU A 10 -20.91 6.48 3.13
N HIS A 11 -20.93 5.59 2.15
CA HIS A 11 -20.43 5.86 0.81
C HIS A 11 -21.26 6.95 0.12
N SER A 12 -22.59 6.92 0.25
CA SER A 12 -23.49 7.95 -0.27
C SER A 12 -23.26 9.31 0.37
N GLU A 13 -23.15 9.38 1.70
CA GLU A 13 -22.84 10.61 2.44
C GLU A 13 -21.45 11.17 2.06
N THR A 14 -20.47 10.28 1.93
CA THR A 14 -19.10 10.67 1.51
C THR A 14 -19.12 11.23 0.08
N ILE A 15 -19.83 10.60 -0.86
CA ILE A 15 -20.00 11.13 -2.21
C ILE A 15 -20.66 12.51 -2.18
N TYR A 16 -21.74 12.67 -1.40
CA TYR A 16 -22.46 13.93 -1.31
C TYR A 16 -21.57 15.05 -0.75
N TYR A 17 -20.82 14.76 0.30
CA TYR A 17 -19.89 15.72 0.91
C TYR A 17 -18.74 16.09 -0.05
N VAL A 18 -18.16 15.11 -0.73
CA VAL A 18 -17.11 15.32 -1.75
C VAL A 18 -17.66 16.14 -2.91
N TYR A 19 -18.86 15.85 -3.40
CA TYR A 19 -19.54 16.61 -4.45
C TYR A 19 -19.74 18.08 -4.03
N ILE A 20 -20.28 18.31 -2.82
CA ILE A 20 -20.45 19.66 -2.28
C ILE A 20 -19.12 20.41 -2.24
N ILE A 21 -18.06 19.78 -1.73
CA ILE A 21 -16.74 20.43 -1.61
C ILE A 21 -16.20 20.81 -2.99
N ILE A 22 -16.27 19.90 -3.97
CA ILE A 22 -15.78 20.15 -5.33
C ILE A 22 -16.53 21.32 -5.97
N HIS A 23 -17.86 21.33 -5.89
CA HIS A 23 -18.65 22.40 -6.48
C HIS A 23 -18.47 23.74 -5.75
N LYS A 24 -18.41 23.72 -4.42
CA LYS A 24 -18.21 24.92 -3.59
C LYS A 24 -16.89 25.62 -3.90
N LEU A 25 -15.82 24.87 -4.13
CA LEU A 25 -14.52 25.44 -4.50
C LEU A 25 -14.60 26.22 -5.83
N GLN A 26 -15.33 25.69 -6.82
CA GLN A 26 -15.49 26.35 -8.11
C GLN A 26 -16.31 27.64 -8.03
N TYR A 27 -17.32 27.69 -7.16
CA TYR A 27 -18.05 28.93 -6.89
C TYR A 27 -17.16 30.00 -6.27
N TYR A 28 -16.27 29.64 -5.34
CA TYR A 28 -15.33 30.61 -4.78
C TYR A 28 -14.32 31.10 -5.81
N LYS A 29 -13.79 30.22 -6.69
CA LYS A 29 -12.94 30.63 -7.82
C LYS A 29 -13.65 31.62 -8.76
N LEU A 30 -14.93 31.38 -9.06
CA LEU A 30 -15.74 32.30 -9.88
C LEU A 30 -15.93 33.65 -9.20
N ILE A 31 -16.27 33.64 -7.92
CA ILE A 31 -16.46 34.87 -7.12
C ILE A 31 -15.15 35.67 -7.06
N GLU A 32 -14.01 35.00 -6.85
CA GLU A 32 -12.68 35.63 -6.80
C GLU A 32 -12.32 36.34 -8.10
N GLU A 33 -12.56 35.70 -9.25
CA GLU A 33 -12.26 36.30 -10.55
C GLU A 33 -13.24 37.44 -10.88
N CYS A 34 -14.51 37.33 -10.49
CA CYS A 34 -15.48 38.44 -10.56
C CYS A 34 -15.05 39.63 -9.68
N ILE A 35 -14.63 39.39 -8.43
CA ILE A 35 -14.14 40.44 -7.53
C ILE A 35 -12.88 41.07 -8.09
N THR A 36 -11.98 40.29 -8.68
CA THR A 36 -10.76 40.80 -9.32
C THR A 36 -11.10 41.74 -10.47
N GLN A 37 -12.11 41.46 -11.28
CA GLN A 37 -12.54 42.38 -12.35
C GLN A 37 -13.16 43.68 -11.80
N ILE A 38 -13.86 43.62 -10.66
CA ILE A 38 -14.42 44.80 -9.99
C ILE A 38 -13.32 45.65 -9.36
N VAL A 39 -12.45 45.03 -8.55
CA VAL A 39 -11.43 45.74 -7.76
C VAL A 39 -10.23 46.14 -8.61
N LEU A 40 -9.86 45.31 -9.58
CA LEU A 40 -8.72 45.49 -10.47
C LEU A 40 -9.20 45.61 -11.93
N HIS A 41 -9.92 46.70 -12.21
CA HIS A 41 -10.45 46.94 -13.54
C HIS A 41 -9.32 47.05 -14.58
N LYS A 42 -9.41 46.33 -15.70
CA LYS A 42 -8.33 46.22 -16.71
C LYS A 42 -7.87 47.57 -17.30
N THR A 43 -8.67 48.63 -17.16
CA THR A 43 -8.35 49.99 -17.61
C THR A 43 -7.82 50.91 -16.50
N GLY A 44 -7.71 50.46 -15.25
CA GLY A 44 -7.26 51.27 -14.11
C GLY A 44 -8.22 52.40 -13.70
N VAL A 45 -9.46 52.34 -14.19
CA VAL A 45 -10.56 53.27 -13.85
C VAL A 45 -11.47 52.56 -12.87
N ASP A 46 -11.76 53.20 -11.74
CA ASP A 46 -12.69 52.67 -10.73
C ASP A 46 -14.05 52.35 -11.37
N PRO A 47 -14.68 51.21 -11.03
CA PRO A 47 -16.06 50.95 -11.44
C PRO A 47 -16.95 52.08 -10.95
N ASP A 48 -17.63 52.78 -11.86
CA ASP A 48 -18.57 53.83 -11.48
C ASP A 48 -19.79 53.17 -10.79
N PHE A 49 -19.85 53.23 -9.45
CA PHE A 49 -20.94 52.65 -8.65
C PHE A 49 -22.24 53.48 -8.69
N ARG A 50 -22.32 54.52 -9.51
CA ARG A 50 -23.57 55.29 -9.68
C ARG A 50 -24.67 54.39 -10.24
N TYR A 51 -25.87 54.55 -9.69
CA TYR A 51 -27.08 53.73 -9.93
C TYR A 51 -27.44 53.49 -11.42
N THR A 52 -26.92 54.31 -12.32
CA THR A 52 -27.23 54.32 -13.76
C THR A 52 -26.28 53.51 -14.66
N GLN A 53 -25.09 53.11 -14.20
CA GLN A 53 -24.18 52.24 -14.97
C GLN A 53 -23.95 50.93 -14.22
N ARG A 54 -24.65 49.87 -14.63
CA ARG A 54 -24.42 48.53 -14.09
C ARG A 54 -23.08 48.03 -14.60
N PHE A 55 -22.19 47.65 -13.68
CA PHE A 55 -20.94 46.98 -14.01
C PHE A 55 -21.24 45.69 -14.77
N GLN A 56 -20.87 45.64 -16.06
CA GLN A 56 -21.21 44.54 -16.95
C GLN A 56 -20.10 43.48 -16.89
N ILE A 57 -20.26 42.51 -15.99
CA ILE A 57 -19.36 41.34 -15.92
C ILE A 57 -19.80 40.37 -17.01
N ASP A 58 -18.92 40.14 -17.98
CA ASP A 58 -19.11 39.08 -18.96
C ASP A 58 -18.64 37.75 -18.35
N VAL A 59 -19.61 36.93 -17.93
CA VAL A 59 -19.37 35.69 -17.17
C VAL A 59 -19.05 34.53 -18.11
N ASP A 60 -19.42 34.60 -19.39
CA ASP A 60 -19.20 33.53 -20.37
C ASP A 60 -17.72 33.20 -20.60
N PRO A 61 -16.83 34.18 -20.91
CA PRO A 61 -15.39 33.91 -21.00
C PRO A 61 -14.77 33.53 -19.65
N LEU A 62 -15.38 33.97 -18.54
CA LEU A 62 -14.92 33.64 -17.19
C LEU A 62 -15.11 32.16 -16.87
N ILE A 63 -16.31 31.65 -17.16
CA ILE A 63 -16.68 30.25 -17.01
C ILE A 63 -15.81 29.40 -17.94
N GLY A 64 -15.59 29.85 -19.19
CA GLY A 64 -14.71 29.17 -20.14
C GLY A 64 -13.30 28.96 -19.59
N ASN A 65 -12.68 30.02 -19.07
CA ASN A 65 -11.35 29.95 -18.47
C ASN A 65 -11.29 29.04 -17.22
N ILE A 66 -12.33 29.07 -16.37
CA ILE A 66 -12.40 28.21 -15.18
C ILE A 66 -12.52 26.74 -15.58
N ILE A 67 -13.32 26.42 -16.60
CA ILE A 67 -13.47 25.06 -17.12
C ILE A 67 -12.14 24.56 -17.71
N GLU A 68 -11.46 25.39 -18.51
CA GLU A 68 -10.17 25.02 -19.11
C GLU A 68 -9.09 24.76 -18.06
N LYS A 69 -8.93 25.69 -17.09
CA LYS A 69 -8.01 25.49 -15.95
C LYS A 69 -8.35 24.24 -15.15
N THR A 70 -9.63 24.00 -14.87
CA THR A 70 -10.06 22.80 -14.13
C THR A 70 -9.78 21.51 -14.92
N LYS A 71 -9.89 21.54 -16.24
CA LYS A 71 -9.55 20.41 -17.11
C LYS A 71 -8.05 20.12 -17.09
N GLU A 72 -7.21 21.15 -17.16
CA GLU A 72 -5.75 21.01 -17.05
C GLU A 72 -5.33 20.47 -15.68
N GLU A 73 -5.86 21.05 -14.59
CA GLU A 73 -5.67 20.57 -13.21
C GLU A 73 -6.12 19.11 -13.07
N GLY A 74 -7.23 18.73 -13.71
CA GLY A 74 -7.73 17.35 -13.72
C GLY A 74 -6.82 16.36 -14.46
N ILE A 75 -6.20 16.77 -15.57
CA ILE A 75 -5.24 15.95 -16.30
C ILE A 75 -3.98 15.74 -15.46
N LEU A 76 -3.42 16.81 -14.89
CA LEU A 76 -2.23 16.74 -14.04
C LEU A 76 -2.48 15.89 -12.79
N GLY A 77 -3.59 16.15 -12.09
CA GLY A 77 -3.99 15.37 -10.92
C GLY A 77 -4.30 13.90 -11.27
N GLY A 78 -4.77 13.62 -12.49
CA GLY A 78 -4.95 12.27 -13.00
C GLY A 78 -3.61 11.52 -13.17
N VAL A 79 -2.57 12.20 -13.66
CA VAL A 79 -1.22 11.64 -13.77
C VAL A 79 -0.62 11.35 -12.40
N GLU A 80 -0.75 12.29 -11.46
CA GLU A 80 -0.28 12.10 -10.07
C GLU A 80 -1.01 10.95 -9.37
N ARG A 81 -2.33 10.86 -9.55
CA ARG A 81 -3.15 9.77 -9.00
C ARG A 81 -2.71 8.41 -9.51
N ARG A 82 -2.44 8.27 -10.82
CA ARG A 82 -1.94 7.01 -11.40
C ARG A 82 -0.59 6.60 -10.81
N LYS A 83 0.35 7.56 -10.68
CA LYS A 83 1.65 7.29 -10.05
C LYS A 83 1.50 6.84 -8.60
N LEU A 84 0.56 7.45 -7.87
CA LEU A 84 0.26 7.06 -6.50
C LEU A 84 -0.31 5.64 -6.42
N GLU A 85 -1.27 5.30 -7.29
CA GLU A 85 -1.84 3.95 -7.37
C GLU A 85 -0.77 2.91 -7.67
N GLU A 86 0.11 3.16 -8.65
CA GLU A 86 1.22 2.28 -9.00
C GLU A 86 2.19 2.06 -7.83
N ALA A 87 2.55 3.13 -7.12
CA ALA A 87 3.42 3.05 -5.94
C ALA A 87 2.77 2.25 -4.79
N LEU A 88 1.46 2.41 -4.58
CA LEU A 88 0.70 1.65 -3.59
C LEU A 88 0.65 0.16 -3.95
N THR A 89 0.39 -0.18 -5.21
CA THR A 89 0.42 -1.57 -5.68
C THR A 89 1.81 -2.19 -5.49
N ALA A 90 2.88 -1.50 -5.90
CA ALA A 90 4.25 -1.98 -5.73
C ALA A 90 4.60 -2.22 -4.24
N LYS A 91 4.18 -1.30 -3.36
CA LYS A 91 4.33 -1.46 -1.91
C LYS A 91 3.59 -2.71 -1.42
N GLN A 92 2.34 -2.89 -1.81
CA GLN A 92 1.51 -4.01 -1.36
C GLN A 92 2.05 -5.37 -1.84
N GLU A 93 2.59 -5.44 -3.05
CA GLU A 93 3.28 -6.64 -3.54
C GLU A 93 4.56 -6.95 -2.77
N SER A 94 5.35 -5.92 -2.42
CA SER A 94 6.57 -6.09 -1.63
C SER A 94 6.27 -6.61 -0.22
N GLU A 95 5.23 -6.06 0.42
CA GLU A 95 4.78 -6.48 1.76
C GLU A 95 4.25 -7.91 1.74
N ALA A 96 3.51 -8.31 0.70
CA ALA A 96 3.04 -9.68 0.54
C ALA A 96 4.20 -10.68 0.35
N LYS A 97 5.23 -10.31 -0.42
CA LYS A 97 6.45 -11.13 -0.59
C LYS A 97 7.19 -11.27 0.74
N LEU A 98 7.33 -10.18 1.49
CA LEU A 98 7.99 -10.18 2.79
C LEU A 98 7.26 -11.07 3.80
N ALA A 99 5.94 -10.94 3.92
CA ALA A 99 5.12 -11.80 4.78
C ALA A 99 5.22 -13.29 4.40
N SER A 100 5.28 -13.61 3.10
CA SER A 100 5.47 -14.99 2.64
C SER A 100 6.85 -15.54 3.00
N LEU A 101 7.90 -14.73 2.91
CA LEU A 101 9.26 -15.13 3.30
C LEU A 101 9.37 -15.32 4.81
N GLU A 102 8.80 -14.41 5.61
CA GLU A 102 8.78 -14.54 7.08
C GLU A 102 8.08 -15.82 7.54
N MET A 103 6.98 -16.21 6.87
CA MET A 103 6.30 -17.47 7.16
C MET A 103 7.21 -18.69 6.88
N LYS A 104 7.96 -18.67 5.78
CA LYS A 104 8.91 -19.75 5.44
C LYS A 104 10.07 -19.82 6.43
N VAL A 105 10.60 -18.68 6.86
CA VAL A 105 11.65 -18.64 7.89
C VAL A 105 11.14 -19.26 9.18
N LYS A 106 9.94 -18.88 9.63
CA LYS A 106 9.33 -19.41 10.84
C LYS A 106 9.09 -20.93 10.78
N GLU A 107 8.66 -21.43 9.62
CA GLU A 107 8.50 -22.87 9.38
C GLU A 107 9.85 -23.60 9.48
N GLN A 108 10.88 -23.11 8.80
CA GLN A 108 12.23 -23.70 8.85
C GLN A 108 12.84 -23.66 10.25
N GLU A 109 12.63 -22.59 11.01
CA GLU A 109 13.05 -22.50 12.40
C GLU A 109 12.35 -23.56 13.27
N MET A 110 11.05 -23.78 13.05
CA MET A 110 10.30 -24.83 13.74
C MET A 110 10.85 -26.22 13.40
N GLU A 111 11.06 -26.52 12.12
CA GLU A 111 11.63 -27.80 11.68
C GLU A 111 13.02 -28.06 12.28
N LEU A 112 13.87 -27.03 12.36
CA LEU A 112 15.19 -27.12 13.00
C LEU A 112 15.08 -27.38 14.50
N THR A 113 14.15 -26.72 15.20
CA THR A 113 13.91 -27.00 16.62
C THR A 113 13.43 -28.43 16.85
N ASP A 114 12.53 -28.93 16.01
CA ASP A 114 12.01 -30.29 16.09
C ASP A 114 13.07 -31.35 15.78
N THR A 115 13.90 -31.14 14.76
CA THR A 115 15.01 -32.05 14.45
C THR A 115 16.07 -32.01 15.54
N LYS A 116 16.41 -30.84 16.11
CA LYS A 116 17.31 -30.74 17.25
C LYS A 116 16.76 -31.48 18.49
N ARG A 117 15.45 -31.38 18.75
CA ARG A 117 14.76 -32.12 19.81
C ARG A 117 14.90 -33.63 19.60
N LYS A 118 14.52 -34.13 18.42
CA LYS A 118 14.64 -35.55 18.04
C LYS A 118 16.08 -36.06 18.11
N LEU A 119 17.07 -35.25 17.69
CA LEU A 119 18.48 -35.60 17.78
C LEU A 119 18.96 -35.73 19.24
N SER A 120 18.54 -34.82 20.12
CA SER A 120 18.88 -34.90 21.55
C SER A 120 18.28 -36.14 22.23
N GLU A 121 17.06 -36.53 21.84
CA GLU A 121 16.38 -37.73 22.33
C GLU A 121 17.02 -39.02 21.79
N GLY A 122 17.42 -39.03 20.51
CA GLY A 122 18.08 -40.18 19.86
C GLY A 122 19.50 -40.43 20.38
N ILE A 123 20.27 -39.39 20.68
CA ILE A 123 21.61 -39.52 21.26
C ILE A 123 21.52 -40.11 22.68
N GLY A 124 20.54 -39.67 23.49
CA GLY A 124 20.31 -40.23 24.84
C GLY A 124 19.97 -41.73 24.83
N ALA A 125 19.18 -42.18 23.85
CA ALA A 125 18.84 -43.59 23.67
C ALA A 125 20.03 -44.44 23.18
N THR A 126 20.84 -43.91 22.26
CA THR A 126 21.98 -44.64 21.69
C THR A 126 23.13 -44.76 22.70
N ILE A 127 23.40 -43.72 23.49
CA ILE A 127 24.41 -43.74 24.56
C ILE A 127 23.94 -44.63 25.73
N SER A 128 22.65 -44.59 26.10
CA SER A 128 22.12 -45.49 27.14
C SER A 128 22.14 -46.96 26.70
N GLY A 129 21.91 -47.24 25.41
CA GLY A 129 22.06 -48.58 24.84
C GLY A 129 23.53 -49.06 24.76
N ALA A 130 24.47 -48.14 24.53
CA ALA A 130 25.91 -48.45 24.52
C ALA A 130 26.50 -48.61 25.92
N ILE A 131 26.03 -47.86 26.93
CA ILE A 131 26.50 -47.96 28.34
C ILE A 131 25.93 -49.20 29.05
N ALA A 132 24.73 -49.69 28.67
CA ALA A 132 24.18 -50.94 29.19
C ALA A 132 24.95 -52.21 28.70
N ARG A 133 25.74 -52.09 27.62
CA ARG A 133 26.72 -53.10 27.22
C ARG A 133 28.09 -52.69 27.71
N GLY A 134 28.35 -52.93 29.00
CA GLY A 134 29.66 -52.67 29.60
C GLY A 134 30.81 -53.35 28.82
N PRO A 135 32.02 -52.76 28.82
CA PRO A 135 33.19 -53.30 28.14
C PRO A 135 33.70 -54.53 28.90
N GLY A 136 33.70 -55.69 28.24
CA GLY A 136 34.20 -56.94 28.80
C GLY A 136 34.85 -57.82 27.74
N VAL A 137 36.18 -57.77 27.72
CA VAL A 137 37.13 -58.80 27.23
C VAL A 137 37.36 -58.95 25.71
N VAL A 138 38.51 -58.40 25.32
CA VAL A 138 39.53 -58.85 24.35
C VAL A 138 39.37 -60.26 23.75
N SER A 139 39.48 -60.34 22.43
CA SER A 139 40.19 -61.42 21.73
C SER A 139 40.99 -60.80 20.58
N THR A 140 42.31 -60.83 20.69
CA THR A 140 43.27 -60.44 19.66
C THR A 140 43.56 -61.58 18.70
N SER A 141 43.75 -61.24 17.41
CA SER A 141 44.43 -62.01 16.33
C SER A 141 43.69 -63.28 15.85
N THR A 142 43.59 -63.62 14.57
CA THR A 142 44.62 -63.62 13.52
C THR A 142 44.04 -63.47 12.11
N CYS A 143 44.83 -62.87 11.23
CA CYS A 143 44.71 -62.76 9.78
C CYS A 143 44.82 -64.12 9.06
N THR A 144 43.97 -64.38 8.05
CA THR A 144 44.35 -65.15 6.83
C THR A 144 43.39 -64.87 5.65
N PRO A 145 43.87 -65.03 4.39
CA PRO A 145 43.39 -64.29 3.22
C PRO A 145 42.28 -64.97 2.40
N VAL A 146 41.62 -64.14 1.59
CA VAL A 146 40.67 -64.53 0.53
C VAL A 146 41.38 -65.38 -0.53
N ILE A 147 40.88 -66.60 -0.76
CA ILE A 147 41.22 -67.42 -1.93
C ILE A 147 40.07 -67.29 -2.94
N ILE A 148 40.41 -66.76 -4.12
CA ILE A 148 39.58 -66.77 -5.33
C ILE A 148 39.76 -68.15 -5.99
N ILE A 149 38.66 -68.84 -6.28
CA ILE A 149 38.67 -70.10 -7.06
C ILE A 149 38.06 -69.81 -8.43
N PHE A 150 38.88 -69.99 -9.48
CA PHE A 150 38.45 -70.40 -10.81
C PHE A 150 38.53 -71.93 -10.89
#